data_AF-A0AB74M7P7-F1
#
_entry.id   AF-A0AB74M7P7-F1
#
_cell.length_a   1.000
_cell.length_b   1.000
_cell.length_c   1.000
_cell.angle_alpha   90.00
_cell.angle_beta   90.00
_cell.angle_gamma   90.00
#
_symmetry.space_group_name_H-M   'P 1'
#
loop_
_entity.id
_entity.type
_entity.pdbx_description
1 polymer ?
#
loop_
_entity_poly.entity_id
_entity_poly.type
_entity_poly.pdbx_seq_one_letter_code
_entity_poly.pdbx_strand_id
1 'polypeptide(L)' 'GPWRDCILNVVGVPVPDATGGRLEILCRLGGEK' A
#
# COMPACT_ATOMS: atom_id res chain seq x y z
N GLY A 1 6.75 -12.37 -3.70
CA GLY A 1 7.32 -11.70 -2.51
C GLY A 1 6.51 -12.08 -1.29
N PRO A 2 6.82 -11.52 -0.13
CA PRO A 2 6.17 -11.87 1.15
C PRO A 2 4.66 -11.62 1.18
N TRP A 3 4.12 -10.82 0.25
CA TRP A 3 2.70 -10.46 0.15
C TRP A 3 1.98 -11.09 -1.06
N ARG A 4 2.60 -12.09 -1.71
CA ARG A 4 1.96 -12.79 -2.83
C ARG A 4 0.66 -13.44 -2.33
N ASP A 5 -0.42 -13.24 -3.06
CA ASP A 5 -1.77 -13.76 -2.78
C ASP A 5 -2.46 -13.17 -1.53
N CYS A 6 -1.90 -12.11 -0.92
CA CYS A 6 -2.58 -11.35 0.14
C CYS A 6 -3.40 -10.20 -0.45
N ILE A 7 -4.58 -9.94 0.14
CA ILE A 7 -5.30 -8.69 -0.08
C ILE A 7 -4.77 -7.66 0.92
N LEU A 8 -4.39 -6.49 0.44
CA LEU A 8 -3.92 -5.36 1.24
C LEU A 8 -4.87 -4.18 1.06
N ASN A 9 -5.38 -3.65 2.18
CA ASN A 9 -6.21 -2.47 2.19
C ASN A 9 -5.34 -1.23 2.31
N VAL A 10 -5.54 -0.25 1.42
CA VAL A 10 -4.87 1.06 1.48
C VAL A 10 -5.32 1.80 2.74
N VAL A 11 -4.37 2.42 3.43
CA VAL A 11 -4.62 3.21 4.65
C VAL A 11 -3.96 4.57 4.48
N GLY A 12 -4.72 5.63 4.76
CA GLY A 12 -4.24 7.00 4.60
C GLY A 12 -4.17 7.44 3.14
N VAL A 13 -3.46 8.54 2.88
CA VAL A 13 -3.27 9.09 1.54
C VAL A 13 -1.95 8.58 0.94
N PRO A 14 -1.92 8.22 -0.35
CA PRO A 14 -0.66 7.93 -1.04
C PRO A 14 0.28 9.13 -0.96
N VAL A 15 1.56 8.87 -0.63
CA VAL A 15 2.57 9.91 -0.44
C VAL A 15 3.51 9.90 -1.64
N PRO A 16 3.49 10.93 -2.50
CA PRO A 16 4.44 11.02 -3.60
C PRO A 16 5.82 11.35 -3.06
N ASP A 17 6.86 10.87 -3.75
CA ASP A 17 8.21 11.36 -3.52
C ASP A 17 8.37 12.80 -4.05
N ALA A 18 9.44 13.47 -3.62
CA ALA A 18 9.66 14.88 -3.95
C ALA A 18 9.87 15.14 -5.46
N THR A 19 10.24 14.10 -6.22
CA THR A 19 10.53 14.19 -7.66
C THR A 19 9.34 13.74 -8.52
N GLY A 20 8.28 13.17 -7.92
CA GLY A 20 7.14 12.59 -8.62
C GLY A 20 7.44 11.26 -9.34
N GLY A 21 8.61 10.66 -9.11
CA GLY A 21 9.02 9.40 -9.73
C GLY A 21 8.50 8.16 -9.01
N ARG A 22 8.10 8.31 -7.74
CA ARG A 22 7.60 7.22 -6.89
C ARG A 22 6.40 7.66 -6.07
N LEU A 23 5.52 6.70 -5.81
CA LEU A 23 4.40 6.84 -4.90
C LEU A 23 4.48 5.78 -3.80
N GLU A 24 4.50 6.20 -2.55
CA GLU A 24 4.44 5.31 -1.40
C GLU A 24 2.98 5.11 -0.97
N ILE A 25 2.58 3.85 -0.89
CA ILE A 25 1.22 3.47 -0.48
C ILE A 25 1.33 2.68 0.82
N LEU A 26 0.77 3.24 1.89
CA LEU A 26 0.64 2.54 3.15
C LEU A 26 -0.56 1.59 3.09
N CYS A 27 -0.33 0.33 3.45
CA CYS A 27 -1.38 -0.68 3.46
C CYS A 27 -1.37 -1.47 4.78
N ARG A 28 -2.51 -2.09 5.08
CA ARG A 28 -2.66 -3.13 6.11
C ARG A 28 -3.19 -4.42 5.48
N LEU A 29 -2.91 -5.58 6.08
CA LEU A 29 -3.54 -6.84 5.67
C LEU A 29 -5.06 -6.71 5.73
N GLY A 30 -5.71 -7.06 4.62
CA GLY A 30 -7.14 -7.23 4.55
C GLY A 30 -7.53 -8.52 5.24
N GLY A 31 -8.19 -8.40 6.39
CA GLY A 31 -8.98 -9.49 6.95
C GLY A 31 -10.42 -9.25 6.57
N GLU A 32 -10.88 -9.86 5.48
CA GLU A 32 -12.31 -10.03 5.27
C GLU A 32 -12.83 -10.90 6.42
N LYS A 33 -13.92 -10.47 7.05
CA LYS A 33 -14.58 -11.19 8.13
C LYS A 33 -15.82 -11.88 7.59
#